data_AF-A0A1W4WNA4-F1
#
_entry.id   AF-A0A1W4WNA4-F1
#
_cell.length_a   1.000
_cell.length_b   1.000
_cell.length_c   1.000
_cell.angle_alpha   90.00
_cell.angle_beta   90.00
_cell.angle_gamma   90.00
#
_symmetry.space_group_name_H-M   'P 1'
#
loop_
_entity.id
_entity.type
_entity.pdbx_description
1 polymer ?
#
loop_
_entity_poly.entity_id
_entity_poly.type
_entity_poly.pdbx_seq_one_letter_code
_entity_poly.pdbx_strand_id
1 'polypeptide(L)'
;MDLEGSTSRRNKKVFYNLLEIYPHDLQFFADPPHLDLPIDEFEKLAMERMHVLRIIQQASSVKGHQLLSNGWVNCISEALKEFRLNDYNLIIMNCGSAQSEASCAVRRRDHISHYILRLVYCRSEELRRWFLARETELFNLKCKMLKEEEIDKFLSFNKLNLSPISQQEKGDLRISLLYSTKNFNFDTDFYKVQFSDVPYLVKKKQVLLKDGFAIIPKKDLIHYIANNFKKMLRQALLMMIVYVNCY
;
A
#
# COMPACT_ATOMS: atom_id res chain seq x y z
N MET A 1 -2.18 5.95 -46.88
CA MET A 1 -2.83 5.26 -45.75
C MET A 1 -1.72 4.60 -44.94
N ASP A 2 -1.17 5.27 -43.92
CA ASP A 2 -0.10 4.71 -43.05
C ASP A 2 -0.13 5.36 -41.63
N LEU A 3 -1.32 5.75 -41.16
CA LEU A 3 -1.47 6.43 -39.86
C LEU A 3 -1.72 5.46 -38.68
N GLU A 4 -2.21 4.24 -38.92
CA GLU A 4 -2.57 3.29 -37.85
C GLU A 4 -1.36 2.54 -37.26
N GLY A 5 -0.30 2.31 -38.04
CA GLY A 5 0.90 1.59 -37.58
C GLY A 5 1.77 2.41 -36.60
N SER A 6 1.71 3.74 -36.68
CA SER A 6 2.55 4.66 -35.88
C SER A 6 1.94 4.95 -34.51
N THR A 7 0.61 5.03 -34.40
CA THR A 7 -0.13 5.18 -33.12
C THR A 7 -0.02 3.91 -32.26
N SER A 8 -0.11 2.72 -32.86
CA SER A 8 0.02 1.44 -32.14
C SER A 8 1.41 1.23 -31.52
N ARG A 9 2.49 1.60 -32.24
CA ARG A 9 3.86 1.52 -31.72
C ARG A 9 4.14 2.56 -30.62
N ARG A 10 3.58 3.77 -30.74
CA ARG A 10 3.74 4.83 -29.74
C ARG A 10 3.01 4.48 -28.43
N ASN A 11 1.79 3.95 -28.51
CA ASN A 11 1.03 3.52 -27.34
C ASN A 11 1.69 2.34 -26.62
N LYS A 12 2.26 1.38 -27.36
CA LYS A 12 3.06 0.30 -26.76
C LYS A 12 4.28 0.84 -25.99
N LYS A 13 5.02 1.80 -26.55
CA LYS A 13 6.19 2.40 -25.86
C LYS A 13 5.79 3.16 -24.60
N VAL A 14 4.68 3.91 -24.63
CA VAL A 14 4.13 4.60 -23.46
C VAL A 14 3.70 3.59 -22.38
N PHE A 15 3.07 2.48 -22.78
CA PHE A 15 2.70 1.40 -21.89
C PHE A 15 3.90 0.76 -21.19
N TYR A 16 4.96 0.40 -21.92
CA TYR A 16 6.17 -0.18 -21.31
C TYR A 16 6.86 0.78 -20.34
N ASN A 17 6.94 2.07 -20.70
CA ASN A 17 7.47 3.10 -19.78
C ASN A 17 6.62 3.22 -18.51
N LEU A 18 5.28 3.18 -18.62
CA LEU A 18 4.40 3.22 -17.46
C LEU A 18 4.47 1.95 -16.61
N LEU A 19 4.69 0.79 -17.22
CA LEU A 19 4.85 -0.48 -16.51
C LEU A 19 6.18 -0.53 -15.74
N GLU A 20 7.25 0.06 -16.27
CA GLU A 20 8.53 0.21 -15.56
C GLU A 20 8.39 1.13 -14.34
N ILE A 21 7.65 2.23 -14.47
CA ILE A 21 7.44 3.20 -13.38
C ILE A 21 6.42 2.67 -12.36
N TYR A 22 5.38 1.99 -12.82
CA TYR A 22 4.26 1.49 -12.02
C TYR A 22 4.04 -0.02 -12.19
N PRO A 23 4.98 -0.85 -11.73
CA PRO A 23 4.89 -2.30 -11.94
C PRO A 23 3.83 -2.99 -11.09
N HIS A 24 3.36 -2.34 -10.01
CA HIS A 24 2.49 -2.95 -9.02
C HIS A 24 1.40 -1.99 -8.51
N ASP A 25 0.25 -2.55 -8.10
CA ASP A 25 -0.92 -1.80 -7.60
C ASP A 25 -0.69 -1.18 -6.21
N LEU A 26 0.18 -1.79 -5.40
CA LEU A 26 0.74 -1.20 -4.19
C LEU A 26 2.01 -0.42 -4.50
N GLN A 27 2.15 0.75 -3.87
CA GLN A 27 3.31 1.63 -4.01
C GLN A 27 3.62 2.32 -2.67
N PHE A 28 4.91 2.58 -2.40
CA PHE A 28 5.33 3.40 -1.26
C PHE A 28 5.28 4.92 -1.54
N PHE A 29 5.07 5.32 -2.79
CA PHE A 29 5.06 6.73 -3.23
C PHE A 29 6.33 7.46 -2.75
N ALA A 30 7.49 6.89 -3.09
CA ALA A 30 8.80 7.38 -2.69
C ALA A 30 9.23 8.61 -3.48
N ASP A 31 9.06 8.56 -4.81
CA ASP A 31 9.48 9.62 -5.73
C ASP A 31 8.26 10.45 -6.18
N PRO A 32 8.39 11.78 -6.35
CA PRO A 32 7.30 12.62 -6.83
C PRO A 32 6.99 12.36 -8.32
N PRO A 33 5.73 12.51 -8.75
CA PRO A 33 5.39 12.40 -10.17
C PRO A 33 5.96 13.59 -10.94
N HIS A 34 6.79 13.31 -11.95
CA HIS A 34 7.30 14.33 -12.88
C HIS A 34 6.32 14.49 -14.05
N LEU A 35 5.36 15.40 -13.92
CA LEU A 35 4.34 15.63 -14.95
C LEU A 35 3.68 16.99 -14.81
N ASP A 36 3.49 17.66 -15.95
CA ASP A 36 2.57 18.81 -16.07
C ASP A 36 1.12 18.31 -16.20
N LEU A 37 0.27 18.68 -15.26
CA LEU A 37 -1.12 18.27 -15.17
C LEU A 37 -2.03 19.49 -15.35
N PRO A 38 -3.08 19.42 -16.19
CA PRO A 38 -4.03 20.51 -16.29
C PRO A 38 -4.84 20.63 -14.99
N ILE A 39 -5.28 21.86 -14.67
CA ILE A 39 -5.84 22.19 -13.35
C ILE A 39 -7.17 21.47 -13.06
N ASP A 40 -7.97 21.21 -14.10
CA ASP A 40 -9.23 20.47 -14.02
C ASP A 40 -8.99 19.00 -13.66
N GLU A 41 -7.97 18.36 -14.26
CA GLU A 41 -7.57 17.00 -13.92
C GLU A 41 -6.99 16.95 -12.49
N PHE A 42 -6.22 17.97 -12.09
CA PHE A 42 -5.70 18.10 -10.73
C PHE A 42 -6.82 18.12 -9.69
N GLU A 43 -7.83 18.97 -9.87
CA GLU A 43 -8.95 19.10 -8.95
C GLU A 43 -9.77 17.80 -8.88
N LYS A 44 -10.04 17.20 -10.04
CA LYS A 44 -10.75 15.93 -10.12
C LYS A 44 -10.05 14.81 -9.36
N LEU A 45 -8.74 14.63 -9.56
CA LEU A 45 -7.96 13.61 -8.87
C LEU A 45 -7.93 13.83 -7.34
N ALA A 46 -7.83 15.09 -6.91
CA ALA A 46 -7.88 15.46 -5.50
C ALA A 46 -9.23 15.08 -4.87
N MET A 47 -10.33 15.46 -5.53
CA MET A 47 -11.69 15.21 -5.06
C MET A 47 -12.00 13.71 -5.00
N GLU A 48 -11.66 12.94 -6.04
CA GLU A 48 -11.88 11.50 -6.07
C GLU A 48 -11.16 10.80 -4.92
N ARG A 49 -9.86 11.09 -4.71
CA ARG A 49 -9.09 10.47 -3.60
C ARG A 49 -9.63 10.88 -2.24
N MET A 50 -9.91 12.16 -2.06
CA MET A 50 -10.52 12.69 -0.83
C MET A 50 -11.80 11.92 -0.51
N HIS A 51 -12.66 11.72 -1.51
CA HIS A 51 -13.92 11.01 -1.33
C HIS A 51 -13.70 9.56 -0.91
N VAL A 52 -12.74 8.85 -1.52
CA VAL A 52 -12.33 7.49 -1.09
C VAL A 52 -11.90 7.48 0.38
N LEU A 53 -11.05 8.41 0.79
CA LEU A 53 -10.57 8.48 2.18
C LEU A 53 -11.71 8.78 3.18
N ARG A 54 -12.73 9.56 2.76
CA ARG A 54 -13.94 9.80 3.56
C ARG A 54 -14.83 8.56 3.66
N ILE A 55 -15.02 7.80 2.59
CA ILE A 55 -15.75 6.52 2.62
C ILE A 55 -15.08 5.57 3.61
N ILE A 56 -13.75 5.46 3.56
CA ILE A 56 -12.96 4.64 4.50
C ILE A 56 -13.15 5.12 5.94
N GLN A 57 -13.11 6.44 6.17
CA GLN A 57 -13.40 7.03 7.48
C GLN A 57 -14.79 6.62 7.99
N GLN A 58 -15.82 6.75 7.16
CA GLN A 58 -17.20 6.47 7.55
C GLN A 58 -17.41 4.98 7.87
N ALA A 59 -16.81 4.09 7.08
CA ALA A 59 -16.85 2.65 7.34
C ALA A 59 -16.21 2.29 8.69
N SER A 60 -15.11 2.95 9.05
CA SER A 60 -14.37 2.71 10.30
C SER A 60 -15.00 3.38 11.53
N SER A 61 -15.51 4.61 11.40
CA SER A 61 -15.99 5.40 12.55
C SER A 61 -17.51 5.33 12.78
N VAL A 62 -18.31 5.39 11.72
CA VAL A 62 -19.78 5.57 11.85
C VAL A 62 -20.48 4.22 11.91
N LYS A 63 -20.07 3.27 11.08
CA LYS A 63 -20.67 1.93 11.06
C LYS A 63 -20.04 0.97 12.09
N GLY A 64 -18.99 1.41 12.78
CA GLY A 64 -18.33 0.66 13.86
C GLY A 64 -17.74 -0.68 13.43
N HIS A 65 -17.56 -0.92 12.13
CA HIS A 65 -16.99 -2.16 11.66
C HIS A 65 -15.53 -2.25 12.08
N GLN A 66 -15.13 -3.42 12.60
CA GLN A 66 -13.73 -3.68 12.87
C GLN A 66 -12.93 -3.52 11.57
N LEU A 67 -11.82 -2.79 11.65
CA LEU A 67 -10.90 -2.58 10.51
C LEU A 67 -10.58 -3.91 9.84
N LEU A 68 -10.58 -3.92 8.51
CA LEU A 68 -10.29 -5.11 7.70
C LEU A 68 -11.25 -6.29 7.93
N SER A 69 -12.40 -6.11 8.56
CA SER A 69 -13.47 -7.13 8.59
C SER A 69 -14.13 -7.27 7.22
N ASN A 70 -14.81 -8.39 6.96
CA ASN A 70 -15.51 -8.58 5.68
C ASN A 70 -16.67 -7.59 5.52
N GLY A 71 -17.39 -7.26 6.60
CA GLY A 71 -18.42 -6.21 6.57
C GLY A 71 -17.86 -4.83 6.22
N TRP A 72 -16.68 -4.48 6.74
CA TRP A 72 -15.99 -3.23 6.41
C TRP A 72 -15.61 -3.16 4.93
N VAL A 73 -15.03 -4.23 4.38
CA VAL A 73 -14.64 -4.30 2.96
C VAL A 73 -15.88 -4.20 2.05
N ASN A 74 -16.96 -4.92 2.38
CA ASN A 74 -18.20 -4.91 1.59
C ASN A 74 -18.83 -3.51 1.58
N CYS A 75 -18.91 -2.85 2.74
CA CYS A 75 -19.40 -1.48 2.84
C CYS A 75 -18.61 -0.52 1.94
N ILE A 76 -17.28 -0.65 1.90
CA ILE A 76 -16.45 0.18 1.02
C ILE A 76 -16.71 -0.16 -0.45
N SER A 77 -16.81 -1.44 -0.79
CA SER A 77 -17.10 -1.89 -2.17
C SER A 77 -18.43 -1.33 -2.69
N GLU A 78 -19.48 -1.35 -1.86
CA GLU A 78 -20.79 -0.80 -2.19
C GLU A 78 -20.73 0.71 -2.40
N ALA A 79 -20.11 1.44 -1.47
CA ALA A 79 -19.97 2.89 -1.59
C ALA A 79 -19.14 3.29 -2.82
N LEU A 80 -18.04 2.60 -3.12
CA LEU A 80 -17.24 2.87 -4.32
C LEU A 80 -18.04 2.69 -5.62
N LYS A 81 -18.94 1.70 -5.67
CA LYS A 81 -19.84 1.47 -6.82
C LYS A 81 -20.91 2.56 -6.92
N GLU A 82 -21.51 2.95 -5.80
CA GLU A 82 -22.53 3.99 -5.72
C GLU A 82 -21.99 5.34 -6.25
N PHE A 83 -20.80 5.74 -5.79
CA PHE A 83 -20.15 6.99 -6.19
C PHE A 83 -19.37 6.89 -7.52
N ARG A 84 -19.47 5.78 -8.25
CA ARG A 84 -18.83 5.53 -9.56
C ARG A 84 -17.29 5.71 -9.55
N LEU A 85 -16.65 5.39 -8.43
CA LEU A 85 -15.19 5.43 -8.27
C LEU A 85 -14.54 4.16 -8.84
N ASN A 86 -14.75 3.90 -10.13
CA ASN A 86 -14.37 2.66 -10.81
C ASN A 86 -12.86 2.41 -10.78
N ASP A 87 -12.06 3.47 -10.93
CA ASP A 87 -10.61 3.46 -10.86
C ASP A 87 -10.12 2.88 -9.52
N TYR A 88 -10.63 3.41 -8.41
CA TYR A 88 -10.28 2.93 -7.07
C TYR A 88 -10.86 1.53 -6.80
N ASN A 89 -12.05 1.23 -7.29
CA ASN A 89 -12.62 -0.11 -7.18
C ASN A 89 -11.72 -1.14 -7.88
N LEU A 90 -11.15 -0.81 -9.04
CA LEU A 90 -10.23 -1.66 -9.77
C LEU A 90 -8.92 -1.92 -8.99
N ILE A 91 -8.27 -0.87 -8.48
CA ILE A 91 -7.01 -1.05 -7.72
C ILE A 91 -7.24 -1.77 -6.39
N ILE A 92 -8.38 -1.55 -5.75
CA ILE A 92 -8.66 -2.12 -4.42
C ILE A 92 -9.15 -3.55 -4.53
N MET A 93 -10.21 -3.79 -5.32
CA MET A 93 -10.90 -5.09 -5.32
C MET A 93 -10.29 -6.08 -6.32
N ASN A 94 -9.63 -5.59 -7.37
CA ASN A 94 -8.95 -6.42 -8.37
C ASN A 94 -7.43 -6.27 -8.30
N CYS A 95 -6.90 -6.06 -7.09
CA CYS A 95 -5.47 -5.91 -6.82
C CYS A 95 -4.71 -7.20 -7.24
N GLY A 96 -3.66 -7.06 -8.05
CA GLY A 96 -2.91 -8.20 -8.58
C GLY A 96 -3.52 -8.86 -9.83
N SER A 97 -4.42 -8.17 -10.52
CA SER A 97 -4.93 -8.61 -11.84
C SER A 97 -3.92 -8.33 -12.96
N ALA A 98 -4.11 -8.96 -14.12
CA ALA A 98 -3.17 -8.90 -15.25
C ALA A 98 -2.81 -7.45 -15.65
N GLN A 99 -1.53 -7.25 -15.95
CA GLN A 99 -0.93 -5.96 -16.34
C GLN A 99 -1.58 -5.45 -17.64
N SER A 100 -2.58 -4.59 -17.51
CA SER A 100 -3.28 -3.97 -18.63
C SER A 100 -2.96 -2.49 -18.71
N GLU A 101 -3.13 -1.90 -19.89
CA GLU A 101 -2.95 -0.45 -20.08
C GLU A 101 -3.88 0.34 -19.15
N ALA A 102 -5.10 -0.15 -18.94
CA ALA A 102 -6.04 0.40 -17.99
C ALA A 102 -5.51 0.36 -16.54
N SER A 103 -4.95 -0.77 -16.08
CA SER A 103 -4.42 -0.84 -14.70
C SER A 103 -3.23 0.10 -14.49
N CYS A 104 -2.36 0.25 -15.49
CA CYS A 104 -1.22 1.18 -15.44
C CYS A 104 -1.68 2.64 -15.38
N ALA A 105 -2.68 3.02 -16.17
CA ALA A 105 -3.26 4.36 -16.13
C ALA A 105 -3.86 4.68 -14.76
N VAL A 106 -4.57 3.72 -14.17
CA VAL A 106 -5.17 3.88 -12.83
C VAL A 106 -4.09 3.98 -11.75
N ARG A 107 -2.99 3.21 -11.82
CA ARG A 107 -1.86 3.33 -10.89
C ARG A 107 -1.20 4.70 -10.95
N ARG A 108 -1.03 5.25 -12.17
CA ARG A 108 -0.53 6.61 -12.36
C ARG A 108 -1.45 7.62 -11.67
N ARG A 109 -2.78 7.48 -11.81
CA ARG A 109 -3.75 8.35 -11.12
C ARG A 109 -3.70 8.21 -9.60
N ASP A 110 -3.55 6.99 -9.08
CA ASP A 110 -3.38 6.75 -7.65
C ASP A 110 -2.10 7.42 -7.12
N HIS A 111 -1.00 7.34 -7.86
CA HIS A 111 0.25 8.01 -7.51
C HIS A 111 0.10 9.54 -7.47
N ILE A 112 -0.44 10.13 -8.54
CA ILE A 112 -0.60 11.59 -8.65
C ILE A 112 -1.55 12.11 -7.56
N SER A 113 -2.73 11.51 -7.42
CA SER A 113 -3.72 11.94 -6.44
C SER A 113 -3.20 11.85 -5.00
N HIS A 114 -2.36 10.86 -4.69
CA HIS A 114 -1.70 10.76 -3.39
C HIS A 114 -0.80 11.97 -3.11
N TYR A 115 0.03 12.37 -4.08
CA TYR A 115 0.91 13.53 -3.96
C TYR A 115 0.14 14.85 -3.90
N ILE A 116 -0.94 14.99 -4.67
CA ILE A 116 -1.83 16.16 -4.59
C ILE A 116 -2.36 16.32 -3.17
N LEU A 117 -2.85 15.25 -2.55
CA LEU A 117 -3.35 15.32 -1.18
C LEU A 117 -2.24 15.56 -0.14
N ARG A 118 -1.01 15.09 -0.36
CA ARG A 118 0.13 15.45 0.51
C ARG A 118 0.31 16.96 0.60
N LEU A 119 0.21 17.69 -0.52
CA LEU A 119 0.32 19.15 -0.55
C LEU A 119 -0.78 19.83 0.28
N VAL A 120 -2.02 19.35 0.17
CA VAL A 120 -3.17 19.91 0.89
C VAL A 120 -3.08 19.63 2.40
N TYR A 121 -2.75 18.38 2.76
CA TYR A 121 -2.86 17.88 4.13
C TYR A 121 -1.59 18.04 4.97
N CYS A 122 -0.47 18.48 4.40
CA CYS A 122 0.77 18.69 5.16
C CYS A 122 0.69 19.89 6.13
N ARG A 123 -0.20 20.86 5.89
CA ARG A 123 -0.21 22.19 6.54
C ARG A 123 -0.36 22.16 8.06
N SER A 124 -1.26 21.35 8.60
CA SER A 124 -1.50 21.27 10.05
C SER A 124 -1.21 19.88 10.60
N GLU A 125 -0.93 19.77 11.90
CA GLU A 125 -0.71 18.46 12.51
C GLU A 125 -1.97 17.58 12.50
N GLU A 126 -3.14 18.17 12.74
CA GLU A 126 -4.41 17.46 12.71
C GLU A 126 -4.70 16.87 11.32
N LEU A 127 -4.52 17.68 10.27
CA LEU A 127 -4.70 17.25 8.88
C LEU A 127 -3.72 16.13 8.51
N ARG A 128 -2.45 16.24 8.93
CA ARG A 128 -1.45 15.18 8.72
C ARG A 128 -1.82 13.89 9.43
N ARG A 129 -2.26 13.95 10.69
CA ARG A 129 -2.68 12.77 11.44
C ARG A 129 -3.89 12.11 10.79
N TRP A 130 -4.87 12.90 10.35
CA TRP A 130 -6.05 12.40 9.65
C TRP A 130 -5.67 11.71 8.34
N PHE A 131 -4.90 12.40 7.48
CA PHE A 131 -4.47 11.86 6.19
C PHE A 131 -3.61 10.60 6.36
N LEU A 132 -2.61 10.63 7.25
CA LEU A 132 -1.78 9.47 7.56
C LEU A 132 -2.61 8.27 8.01
N ALA A 133 -3.62 8.47 8.86
CA ALA A 133 -4.49 7.39 9.31
C ALA A 133 -5.30 6.78 8.17
N ARG A 134 -6.01 7.61 7.38
CA ARG A 134 -6.88 7.13 6.30
C ARG A 134 -6.10 6.50 5.16
N GLU A 135 -4.97 7.09 4.82
CA GLU A 135 -4.09 6.59 3.77
C GLU A 135 -3.45 5.25 4.17
N THR A 136 -3.09 5.09 5.45
CA THR A 136 -2.63 3.80 5.98
C THR A 136 -3.74 2.75 5.97
N GLU A 137 -5.00 3.12 6.28
CA GLU A 137 -6.14 2.22 6.19
C GLU A 137 -6.43 1.78 4.74
N LEU A 138 -6.37 2.72 3.79
CA LEU A 138 -6.47 2.42 2.35
C LEU A 138 -5.37 1.45 1.90
N PHE A 139 -4.12 1.70 2.33
CA PHE A 139 -3.00 0.81 2.02
C PHE A 139 -3.21 -0.60 2.59
N ASN A 140 -3.63 -0.71 3.86
CA ASN A 140 -3.96 -2.00 4.48
C ASN A 140 -5.09 -2.73 3.75
N LEU A 141 -6.11 -1.99 3.28
CA LEU A 141 -7.21 -2.56 2.50
C LEU A 141 -6.69 -3.16 1.18
N LYS A 142 -5.86 -2.42 0.43
CA LYS A 142 -5.23 -2.94 -0.79
C LYS A 142 -4.40 -4.18 -0.50
N CYS A 143 -3.59 -4.18 0.57
CA CYS A 143 -2.82 -5.35 0.96
C CYS A 143 -3.68 -6.56 1.35
N LYS A 144 -4.84 -6.35 2.00
CA LYS A 144 -5.76 -7.45 2.35
C LYS A 144 -6.33 -8.12 1.10
N MET A 145 -6.63 -7.35 0.06
CA MET A 145 -7.19 -7.88 -1.19
C MET A 145 -6.11 -8.50 -2.10
N LEU A 146 -4.84 -8.28 -1.79
CA LEU A 146 -3.72 -8.80 -2.58
C LEU A 146 -3.55 -10.31 -2.36
N LYS A 147 -3.19 -11.03 -3.44
CA LYS A 147 -2.80 -12.43 -3.38
C LYS A 147 -1.39 -12.59 -2.80
N GLU A 148 -1.11 -13.73 -2.19
CA GLU A 148 0.21 -14.00 -1.58
C GLU A 148 1.38 -13.91 -2.57
N GLU A 149 1.17 -14.36 -3.81
CA GLU A 149 2.19 -14.31 -4.88
C GLU A 149 2.63 -12.90 -5.25
N GLU A 150 1.70 -11.94 -5.16
CA GLU A 150 1.97 -10.53 -5.49
C GLU A 150 2.69 -9.82 -4.33
N ILE A 151 2.55 -10.31 -3.09
CA ILE A 151 3.34 -9.81 -1.95
C ILE A 151 4.82 -10.07 -2.21
N ASP A 152 5.18 -11.26 -2.68
CA ASP A 152 6.57 -11.64 -2.95
C ASP A 152 7.15 -10.77 -4.10
N LYS A 153 6.34 -10.51 -5.15
CA LYS A 153 6.69 -9.55 -6.21
C LYS A 153 6.87 -8.13 -5.69
N PHE A 154 6.00 -7.67 -4.79
CA PHE A 154 6.13 -6.34 -4.20
C PHE A 154 7.38 -6.22 -3.33
N LEU A 155 7.74 -7.25 -2.56
CA LEU A 155 8.94 -7.25 -1.74
C LEU A 155 10.22 -7.18 -2.59
N SER A 156 10.30 -8.00 -3.64
CA SER A 156 11.43 -7.99 -4.57
C SER A 156 11.59 -6.65 -5.29
N PHE A 157 10.48 -6.03 -5.72
CA PHE A 157 10.52 -4.72 -6.38
C PHE A 157 11.07 -3.62 -5.47
N ASN A 158 10.63 -3.58 -4.22
CA ASN A 158 11.05 -2.54 -3.28
C ASN A 158 12.42 -2.80 -2.64
N LYS A 159 13.16 -3.82 -3.11
CA LYS A 159 14.49 -4.22 -2.60
C LYS A 159 14.49 -4.42 -1.08
N LEU A 160 13.36 -4.84 -0.53
CA LEU A 160 13.29 -5.28 0.86
C LEU A 160 13.90 -6.66 0.87
N ASN A 161 15.16 -6.77 1.31
CA ASN A 161 15.93 -8.03 1.40
C ASN A 161 15.36 -8.96 2.48
N LEU A 162 14.09 -9.34 2.35
CA LEU A 162 13.38 -10.23 3.24
C LEU A 162 13.32 -11.59 2.58
N SER A 163 14.35 -12.40 2.82
CA SER A 163 14.33 -13.80 2.45
C SER A 163 13.66 -14.63 3.56
N PRO A 164 12.93 -15.70 3.21
CA PRO A 164 12.46 -16.65 4.21
C PRO A 164 13.65 -17.32 4.90
N ILE A 165 13.48 -17.68 6.18
CA ILE A 165 14.49 -18.46 6.92
C ILE A 165 14.64 -19.86 6.32
N SER A 166 15.83 -20.45 6.44
CA SER A 166 16.07 -21.80 5.91
C SER A 166 15.25 -22.84 6.66
N GLN A 167 14.94 -23.96 6.01
CA GLN A 167 14.19 -25.05 6.66
C GLN A 167 14.95 -25.66 7.85
N GLN A 168 16.28 -25.64 7.82
CA GLN A 168 17.14 -26.04 8.93
C GLN A 168 16.97 -25.08 10.12
N GLU A 169 17.11 -23.77 9.89
CA GLU A 169 16.93 -22.75 10.93
C GLU A 169 15.50 -22.76 11.51
N LYS A 170 14.50 -22.99 10.66
CA LYS A 170 13.10 -23.17 11.07
C LYS A 170 12.90 -24.41 11.96
N GLY A 171 13.61 -25.50 11.66
CA GLY A 171 13.63 -26.72 12.47
C GLY A 171 14.22 -26.48 13.85
N ASP A 172 15.39 -25.83 13.91
CA ASP A 172 16.07 -25.51 15.16
C ASP A 172 15.24 -24.59 16.07
N LEU A 173 14.52 -23.64 15.46
CA LEU A 173 13.69 -22.67 16.17
C LEU A 173 12.25 -23.14 16.41
N ARG A 174 11.90 -24.37 16.03
CA ARG A 174 10.52 -24.89 16.04
C ARG A 174 9.84 -24.72 17.40
N ILE A 175 10.50 -25.13 18.48
CA ILE A 175 9.95 -25.07 19.84
C ILE A 175 9.73 -23.60 20.25
N SER A 176 10.73 -22.74 20.02
CA SER A 176 10.65 -21.32 20.35
C SER A 176 9.57 -20.60 19.55
N LEU A 177 9.39 -20.93 18.27
CA LEU A 177 8.34 -20.39 17.42
C LEU A 177 6.95 -20.84 17.86
N LEU A 178 6.79 -22.10 18.29
CA LEU A 178 5.52 -22.63 18.81
C LEU A 178 5.05 -21.85 20.04
N TYR A 179 5.95 -21.54 20.98
CA TYR A 179 5.60 -20.79 22.20
C TYR A 179 5.39 -19.29 21.95
N SER A 180 6.06 -18.72 20.94
CA SER A 180 6.08 -17.27 20.72
C SER A 180 5.06 -16.80 19.68
N THR A 181 4.60 -17.68 18.78
CA THR A 181 3.74 -17.31 17.65
C THR A 181 2.30 -17.72 17.89
N LYS A 182 1.37 -16.76 17.79
CA LYS A 182 -0.07 -17.06 17.90
C LYS A 182 -0.55 -17.82 16.66
N ASN A 183 -1.31 -18.91 16.89
CA ASN A 183 -1.79 -19.82 15.84
C ASN A 183 -0.64 -20.30 14.94
N PHE A 184 0.38 -20.86 15.57
CA PHE A 184 1.56 -21.38 14.90
C PHE A 184 1.18 -22.44 13.87
N ASN A 185 1.66 -22.27 12.65
CA ASN A 185 1.62 -23.28 11.60
C ASN A 185 3.05 -23.49 11.10
N PHE A 186 3.55 -24.72 11.19
CA PHE A 186 4.90 -25.06 10.76
C PHE A 186 5.03 -25.07 9.23
N ASP A 187 3.94 -25.16 8.47
CA ASP A 187 4.00 -25.19 7.01
C ASP A 187 4.15 -23.79 6.39
N THR A 188 3.87 -22.74 7.16
CA THR A 188 3.99 -21.35 6.69
C THR A 188 5.44 -20.87 6.68
N ASP A 189 5.81 -20.07 5.69
CA ASP A 189 7.13 -19.43 5.64
C ASP A 189 7.28 -18.38 6.74
N PHE A 190 8.50 -18.31 7.30
CA PHE A 190 8.88 -17.32 8.29
C PHE A 190 9.96 -16.39 7.74
N TYR A 191 9.84 -15.11 8.08
CA TYR A 191 10.71 -14.04 7.61
C TYR A 191 11.41 -13.40 8.80
N LYS A 192 12.67 -13.04 8.60
CA LYS A 192 13.49 -12.35 9.59
C LYS A 192 13.46 -10.85 9.31
N VAL A 193 12.98 -10.06 10.28
CA VAL A 193 12.91 -8.59 10.19
C VAL A 193 13.61 -7.97 11.40
N GLN A 194 14.03 -6.70 11.31
CA GLN A 194 14.54 -6.01 12.50
C GLN A 194 13.42 -5.82 13.52
N PHE A 195 13.69 -6.09 14.80
CA PHE A 195 12.65 -5.99 15.83
C PHE A 195 12.09 -4.56 15.98
N SER A 196 12.92 -3.55 15.65
CA SER A 196 12.57 -2.13 15.64
C SER A 196 11.45 -1.78 14.65
N ASP A 197 11.27 -2.58 13.61
CA ASP A 197 10.26 -2.35 12.58
C ASP A 197 8.91 -3.01 12.91
N VAL A 198 8.88 -3.95 13.88
CA VAL A 198 7.65 -4.64 14.34
C VAL A 198 7.37 -4.48 15.84
N PRO A 199 7.44 -3.25 16.42
CA PRO A 199 7.26 -3.05 17.86
C PRO A 199 5.87 -3.48 18.35
N TYR A 200 4.87 -3.49 17.46
CA TYR A 200 3.49 -3.90 17.77
C TYR A 200 3.33 -5.41 18.00
N LEU A 201 4.17 -6.26 17.40
CA LEU A 201 4.21 -7.70 17.67
C LEU A 201 5.05 -7.99 18.91
N VAL A 202 6.16 -7.28 19.06
CA VAL A 202 7.07 -7.41 20.20
C VAL A 202 6.36 -7.07 21.51
N LYS A 203 5.65 -5.93 21.56
CA LYS A 203 4.90 -5.51 22.76
C LYS A 203 3.86 -6.55 23.21
N LYS A 204 3.28 -7.29 22.26
CA LYS A 204 2.27 -8.32 22.53
C LYS A 204 2.88 -9.70 22.84
N LYS A 205 4.21 -9.84 22.77
CA LYS A 205 4.93 -11.13 22.87
C LYS A 205 4.40 -12.17 21.88
N GLN A 206 4.06 -11.73 20.66
CA GLN A 206 3.48 -12.56 19.59
C GLN A 206 4.50 -12.96 18.51
N VAL A 207 5.78 -12.71 18.77
CA VAL A 207 6.86 -12.94 17.81
C VAL A 207 8.10 -13.43 18.54
N LEU A 208 8.85 -14.34 17.92
CA LEU A 208 10.14 -14.78 18.43
C LEU A 208 11.19 -13.70 18.17
N LEU A 209 11.96 -13.36 19.21
CA LEU A 209 13.11 -12.47 19.09
C LEU A 209 14.40 -13.28 19.22
N LYS A 210 15.33 -13.08 18.29
CA LYS A 210 16.65 -13.71 18.30
C LYS A 210 17.67 -12.78 17.66
N ASP A 211 18.77 -12.52 18.36
CA ASP A 211 19.92 -11.73 17.88
C ASP A 211 19.57 -10.34 17.30
N GLY A 212 18.60 -9.64 17.90
CA GLY A 212 18.13 -8.33 17.41
C GLY A 212 17.16 -8.41 16.23
N PHE A 213 16.70 -9.61 15.86
CA PHE A 213 15.69 -9.81 14.83
C PHE A 213 14.41 -10.39 15.41
N ALA A 214 13.30 -10.08 14.75
CA ALA A 214 12.00 -10.66 14.98
C ALA A 214 11.66 -11.63 13.83
N ILE A 215 11.21 -12.83 14.17
CA ILE A 215 10.85 -13.86 13.20
C ILE A 215 9.33 -13.91 13.06
N ILE A 216 8.83 -13.40 11.94
CA ILE A 216 7.40 -13.24 11.67
C ILE A 216 6.91 -14.26 10.62
N PRO A 217 5.70 -14.80 10.74
CA PRO A 217 5.10 -15.62 9.69
C PRO A 217 4.67 -14.78 8.48
N LYS A 218 4.55 -15.39 7.29
CA LYS A 218 4.13 -14.71 6.04
C LYS A 218 2.88 -13.83 6.20
N LYS A 219 1.89 -14.29 6.99
CA LYS A 219 0.65 -13.54 7.29
C LYS A 219 0.89 -12.15 7.90
N ASP A 220 1.95 -11.99 8.70
CA ASP A 220 2.25 -10.74 9.40
C ASP A 220 3.11 -9.78 8.55
N LEU A 221 3.58 -10.24 7.39
CA LEU A 221 4.39 -9.46 6.45
C LEU A 221 3.61 -8.27 5.89
N ILE A 222 2.30 -8.42 5.67
CA ILE A 222 1.40 -7.33 5.26
C ILE A 222 1.43 -6.20 6.30
N HIS A 223 1.35 -6.54 7.59
CA HIS A 223 1.40 -5.56 8.66
C HIS A 223 2.76 -4.87 8.74
N TYR A 224 3.84 -5.62 8.50
CA TYR A 224 5.20 -5.06 8.42
C TYR A 224 5.30 -4.03 7.28
N ILE A 225 4.85 -4.39 6.08
CA ILE A 225 4.86 -3.51 4.90
C ILE A 225 4.02 -2.24 5.16
N ALA A 226 2.82 -2.40 5.71
CA ALA A 226 1.93 -1.28 6.00
C ALA A 226 2.52 -0.34 7.08
N ASN A 227 3.24 -0.89 8.07
CA ASN A 227 3.93 -0.08 9.06
C ASN A 227 5.09 0.70 8.44
N ASN A 228 5.86 0.08 7.53
CA ASN A 228 6.92 0.78 6.80
C ASN A 228 6.35 1.92 5.93
N PHE A 229 5.25 1.65 5.21
CA PHE A 229 4.51 2.68 4.45
C PHE A 229 4.12 3.86 5.35
N LYS A 230 3.50 3.59 6.50
CA LYS A 230 3.11 4.62 7.47
C LYS A 230 4.32 5.46 7.94
N LYS A 231 5.46 4.82 8.20
CA LYS A 231 6.70 5.51 8.62
C LYS A 231 7.22 6.43 7.52
N MET A 232 7.32 5.92 6.29
CA MET A 232 7.75 6.69 5.12
C MET A 232 6.82 7.87 4.83
N LEU A 233 5.50 7.63 4.82
CA LEU A 233 4.50 8.67 4.57
C LEU A 233 4.57 9.78 5.63
N ARG A 234 4.73 9.42 6.90
CA ARG A 234 4.89 10.41 7.99
C ARG A 234 6.11 11.29 7.77
N GLN A 235 7.25 10.72 7.35
CA GLN A 235 8.46 11.47 7.05
C GLN A 235 8.26 12.37 5.82
N ALA A 236 7.65 11.85 4.76
CA ALA A 236 7.37 12.62 3.55
C ALA A 236 6.46 13.83 3.81
N LEU A 237 5.43 13.67 4.65
CA LEU A 237 4.55 14.78 5.05
C LEU A 237 5.29 15.86 5.86
N LEU A 238 6.28 15.48 6.67
CA LEU A 238 7.10 16.44 7.41
C LEU A 238 8.04 17.21 6.48
N MET A 239 8.67 16.52 5.53
CA MET A 239 9.54 17.15 4.54
C MET A 239 8.77 18.13 3.64
N MET A 240 7.56 17.74 3.20
CA MET A 240 6.67 18.60 2.39
C MET A 240 6.40 19.96 3.04
N ILE A 241 6.22 20.02 4.36
CA ILE A 241 6.00 21.30 5.06
C ILE A 241 7.18 22.25 4.90
N VAL A 242 8.40 21.72 4.99
CA VAL A 242 9.62 22.53 4.84
C VAL A 242 9.65 23.13 3.43
N TYR A 243 9.36 22.34 2.40
CA TYR A 243 9.30 22.83 1.02
C TYR A 243 8.19 23.85 0.79
N VAL A 244 7.00 23.64 1.36
CA VAL A 244 5.85 24.56 1.18
C VAL A 244 6.06 25.88 1.91
N ASN A 245 6.80 25.91 3.03
CA ASN A 245 7.05 27.13 3.79
C ASN A 245 8.29 27.91 3.30
N CYS A 246 9.12 27.33 2.42
CA CYS A 246 10.30 27.98 1.85
C CYS A 246 10.01 28.80 0.58
N TYR A 247 8.78 28.75 0.07
CA TYR A 247 8.26 29.56 -1.03
C TYR A 247 7.07 30.39 -0.54
#